data_AF-A0AAW7WKS4-F1
#
_entry.id   AF-A0AAW7WKS4-F1
#
_cell.length_a   1.000
_cell.length_b   1.000
_cell.length_c   1.000
_cell.angle_alpha   90.00
_cell.angle_beta   90.00
_cell.angle_gamma   90.00
#
_symmetry.space_group_name_H-M   'P 1'
#
loop_
_entity.id
_entity.type
_entity.pdbx_description
1 polymer ?
#
loop_
_entity_poly.entity_id
_entity_poly.type
_entity_poly.pdbx_seq_one_letter_code
_entity_poly.pdbx_strand_id
1 'polypeptide(L)' 'MEMIEKLRIIESDAVPKEGAKIEAMSTSIKITHTCGCVLVEHFAAGNPDMRREENSEKYDGLLAERRYFIELCNEHNPKK' A
#
# COMPACT_ATOMS: atom_id res chain seq x y z
N MET A 1 7.78 10.08 -1.32
CA MET A 1 6.34 9.81 -1.26
C MET A 1 6.15 8.78 -0.17
N GLU A 2 5.47 9.21 0.90
CA GLU A 2 5.17 8.40 2.08
C GLU A 2 4.23 7.24 1.70
N MET A 3 4.21 6.17 2.50
CA MET A 3 3.36 5.01 2.22
C MET A 3 1.87 5.39 2.08
N ILE A 4 1.38 6.27 2.95
CA ILE A 4 -0.01 6.75 2.93
C ILE A 4 -0.34 7.48 1.62
N GLU A 5 0.58 8.27 1.08
CA GLU A 5 0.37 8.95 -0.20
C GLU A 5 0.30 7.93 -1.35
N LYS A 6 1.16 6.92 -1.35
CA LYS A 6 1.12 5.83 -2.33
C LYS A 6 -0.18 5.04 -2.26
N LEU A 7 -0.69 4.75 -1.05
CA LEU A 7 -2.00 4.12 -0.85
C LEU A 7 -3.11 4.94 -1.50
N ARG A 8 -3.15 6.25 -1.21
CA ARG A 8 -4.16 7.15 -1.78
C ARG A 8 -4.16 7.13 -3.31
N ILE A 9 -2.99 7.05 -3.95
CA ILE A 9 -2.89 6.94 -5.41
C ILE A 9 -3.50 5.63 -5.91
N ILE A 10 -3.12 4.49 -5.31
CA ILE A 10 -3.64 3.16 -5.66
C ILE A 10 -5.16 3.05 -5.45
N GLU A 11 -5.67 3.60 -4.34
CA GLU A 11 -7.10 3.53 -3.99
C GLU A 11 -7.96 4.49 -4.83
N SER A 12 -7.36 5.57 -5.34
CA SER A 12 -8.02 6.50 -6.25
C SER A 12 -8.30 5.88 -7.63
N ASP A 13 -8.99 6.63 -8.48
CA ASP A 13 -9.25 6.24 -9.87
C ASP A 13 -8.09 6.59 -10.81
N ALA A 14 -6.98 7.12 -10.29
CA ALA A 14 -5.77 7.36 -11.07
C ALA A 14 -5.13 6.05 -11.55
N VAL A 15 -5.21 4.99 -10.74
CA VAL A 15 -4.71 3.66 -11.08
C VAL A 15 -5.87 2.81 -11.59
N PRO A 16 -5.78 2.24 -12.82
CA PRO A 16 -6.83 1.39 -13.35
C PRO A 16 -7.01 0.12 -12.50
N LYS A 17 -8.25 -0.11 -12.07
CA LYS A 17 -8.65 -1.27 -11.25
C LYS A 17 -9.13 -2.45 -12.11
N GLU A 18 -9.65 -2.16 -13.30
CA GLU A 18 -10.13 -3.18 -14.23
C GLU A 18 -8.98 -4.04 -14.77
N GLY A 19 -9.20 -5.35 -14.80
CA GLY A 19 -8.20 -6.31 -15.27
C GLY A 19 -6.99 -6.49 -14.34
N ALA A 20 -7.03 -5.93 -13.12
CA ALA A 20 -5.98 -6.15 -12.13
C ALA A 20 -5.87 -7.64 -11.77
N LYS A 21 -4.63 -8.14 -11.75
CA LYS A 21 -4.34 -9.52 -11.35
C LYS A 21 -4.26 -9.60 -9.83
N ILE A 22 -5.08 -10.46 -9.23
CA ILE A 22 -5.09 -10.71 -7.79
C ILE A 22 -4.44 -12.06 -7.53
N GLU A 23 -3.44 -12.08 -6.67
CA GLU A 23 -2.70 -13.26 -6.24
C GLU A 23 -2.78 -13.38 -4.72
N ALA A 24 -3.51 -14.40 -4.26
CA ALA A 24 -3.56 -14.72 -2.83
C ALA A 24 -2.34 -15.57 -2.44
N MET A 25 -1.64 -15.16 -1.39
CA MET A 25 -0.54 -15.87 -0.75
C MET A 25 -0.96 -16.24 0.68
N SER A 26 -0.16 -17.03 1.38
CA SER A 26 -0.53 -17.53 2.72
C SER A 26 -0.89 -16.43 3.72
N THR A 27 -0.12 -15.34 3.75
CA THR A 27 -0.28 -14.24 4.72
C THR A 27 -0.45 -12.88 4.05
N SER A 28 -0.72 -12.86 2.74
CA SER A 28 -0.75 -11.62 1.96
C SER A 28 -1.60 -11.75 0.71
N ILE A 29 -2.11 -10.63 0.21
CA ILE A 29 -2.68 -10.52 -1.14
C ILE A 29 -1.82 -9.55 -1.93
N LYS A 30 -1.43 -9.95 -3.14
CA LYS A 30 -0.78 -9.08 -4.11
C LYS A 30 -1.77 -8.74 -5.22
N ILE A 31 -1.88 -7.46 -5.52
CA ILE A 31 -2.67 -6.91 -6.62
C ILE A 31 -1.69 -6.25 -7.58
N THR A 32 -1.71 -6.69 -8.83
CA THR A 32 -0.93 -6.08 -9.92
C THR A 32 -1.89 -5.41 -10.88
N HIS A 33 -1.85 -4.09 -10.93
CA HIS A 33 -2.67 -3.27 -11.82
C HIS A 33 -2.14 -3.31 -13.25
N THR A 34 -3.03 -3.04 -14.21
CA THR A 34 -2.71 -3.10 -15.64
C THR A 34 -1.69 -2.05 -16.08
N CYS A 35 -1.60 -0.91 -15.38
CA CYS A 35 -0.56 0.10 -15.60
C CYS A 35 0.82 -0.29 -15.03
N GLY A 36 0.93 -1.44 -14.34
CA GLY A 36 2.15 -1.92 -13.70
C GLY A 36 2.32 -1.53 -12.24
N CYS A 37 1.41 -0.77 -11.65
CA CYS A 37 1.40 -0.52 -10.21
C CYS A 37 1.13 -1.83 -9.43
N VAL A 38 1.79 -1.99 -8.29
CA VAL A 38 1.66 -3.16 -7.42
C VAL A 38 1.28 -2.72 -6.01
N LEU A 39 0.26 -3.37 -5.46
CA LEU A 39 -0.13 -3.29 -4.06
C LEU A 39 0.03 -4.68 -3.44
N VAL A 40 0.69 -4.77 -2.30
CA VAL A 40 0.70 -5.98 -1.47
C VAL A 40 0.17 -5.60 -0.10
N GLU A 41 -0.85 -6.32 0.36
CA GLU A 41 -1.35 -6.23 1.73
C GLU A 41 -0.90 -7.45 2.53
N HIS A 42 -0.28 -7.21 3.68
CA HIS A 42 0.20 -8.21 4.62
C HIS A 42 -0.73 -8.29 5.84
N PHE A 43 -1.38 -9.44 6.04
CA PHE A 43 -2.35 -9.63 7.14
C PHE A 43 -1.68 -9.96 8.48
N ALA A 44 -0.45 -10.48 8.46
CA ALA A 44 0.26 -10.99 9.64
C ALA A 44 1.41 -10.06 10.10
N ALA A 45 1.39 -8.78 9.74
CA ALA A 45 2.48 -7.84 10.02
C ALA A 45 2.54 -7.32 11.48
N GLY A 46 1.53 -7.63 12.29
CA GLY A 46 1.42 -7.17 13.68
C GLY A 46 1.21 -5.65 13.81
N ASN A 47 1.20 -5.15 15.05
CA ASN A 47 1.02 -3.73 15.34
C ASN A 47 2.38 -3.01 15.54
N PRO A 48 2.44 -1.69 15.34
CA PRO A 48 3.58 -0.86 15.73
C PRO A 48 3.92 -0.98 17.22
N ASP A 49 5.20 -0.84 17.55
CA ASP A 49 5.71 -0.81 18.94
C ASP A 49 5.56 0.60 19.54
N MET A 50 4.33 1.08 19.58
CA MET A 50 3.91 2.33 20.25
C MET A 50 2.39 2.31 20.45
N ARG A 51 1.88 3.06 21.43
CA ARG A 51 0.42 3.16 21.64
C ARG A 51 -0.18 4.20 20.71
N ARG A 52 -1.40 3.92 20.24
CA ARG A 52 -2.13 4.83 19.35
C ARG A 52 -2.46 6.15 20.03
N GLU A 53 -2.70 6.12 21.34
CA GLU A 53 -3.03 7.31 22.14
C GLU A 53 -1.87 8.30 22.26
N GLU A 54 -0.62 7.84 22.11
CA GLU A 54 0.55 8.71 22.19
C GLU A 54 0.65 9.63 20.97
N ASN A 55 0.41 9.08 19.77
CA ASN A 55 0.34 9.83 18.53
C ASN A 55 -0.36 8.99 17.45
N SER A 56 -1.63 9.29 17.18
CA SER A 56 -2.46 8.51 16.27
C SER A 56 -1.98 8.59 14.83
N GLU A 57 -1.52 9.76 14.37
CA GLU A 57 -1.04 9.95 13.00
C GLU A 57 0.23 9.13 12.73
N LYS A 58 1.17 9.15 13.68
CA LYS A 58 2.40 8.35 13.59
C LYS A 58 2.11 6.86 13.67
N TYR A 59 1.19 6.46 14.56
CA TYR A 59 0.76 5.07 14.66
C TYR A 59 0.16 4.57 13.34
N ASP A 60 -0.76 5.33 12.75
CA ASP A 60 -1.44 4.95 11.50
C ASP A 60 -0.45 4.88 10.32
N GLY A 61 0.53 5.79 10.28
CA GLY A 61 1.65 5.73 9.32
C GLY A 61 2.49 4.46 9.45
N LEU A 62 2.96 4.16 10.66
CA LEU A 62 3.76 2.94 10.93
C LEU A 62 2.97 1.65 10.68
N LEU A 63 1.68 1.66 10.98
CA LEU A 63 0.80 0.53 10.69
C LEU A 63 0.68 0.33 9.18
N ALA A 64 0.50 1.40 8.40
CA ALA A 64 0.44 1.33 6.95
C ALA A 64 1.76 0.83 6.34
N GLU A 65 2.91 1.29 6.83
CA GLU A 65 4.23 0.81 6.38
C GLU A 65 4.45 -0.68 6.65
N ARG A 66 3.88 -1.22 7.74
CA ARG A 66 3.93 -2.64 8.05
C ARG A 66 2.95 -3.46 7.22
N ARG A 67 1.75 -2.93 7.01
CA ARG A 67 0.63 -3.63 6.37
C ARG A 67 0.71 -3.62 4.86
N TYR A 68 1.30 -2.60 4.26
CA TYR A 68 1.27 -2.42 2.82
C TYR A 68 2.68 -2.29 2.24
N PHE A 69 2.86 -2.90 1.07
CA PHE A 69 3.96 -2.59 0.17
C PHE A 69 3.37 -2.08 -1.14
N ILE A 70 3.84 -0.91 -1.60
CA ILE A 70 3.37 -0.28 -2.82
C ILE A 70 4.53 0.12 -3.72
N GLU A 71 4.48 -0.39 -4.94
CA GLU A 71 5.33 0.00 -6.05
C GLU A 71 4.48 0.66 -7.12
N LEU A 72 4.69 1.96 -7.32
CA LEU A 72 4.02 2.73 -8.36
C LEU A 72 4.85 2.68 -9.65
N CYS A 73 4.19 2.56 -10.80
CA CYS A 73 4.87 2.62 -12.09
C CYS A 73 5.36 4.06 -12.40
N ASN A 74 6.12 4.22 -13.48
CA ASN A 74 6.72 5.53 -13.83
C ASN A 74 5.68 6.62 -14.14
N GLU A 75 4.45 6.25 -14.52
CA GLU A 75 3.36 7.21 -14.75
C GLU A 75 2.81 7.77 -13.44
N HIS A 76 2.61 6.90 -12.44
CA HIS A 76 2.04 7.27 -11.14
C HIS A 76 3.08 7.67 -10.09
N ASN A 77 4.34 7.38 -10.34
CA ASN A 77 5.48 7.87 -9.56
C ASN A 77 6.65 8.22 -10.50
N PRO A 78 6.52 9.32 -11.27
CA PRO A 78 7.61 9.81 -12.08
C PRO A 78 8.78 10.13 -11.15
N LYS A 79 9.86 9.34 -11.22
CA LYS A 79 11.10 9.65 -10.53
C LYS A 79 11.51 11.05 -11.02
N LYS A 80 11.52 12.02 -10.11
CA LYS A 80 12.10 13.34 -10.37
C LYS A 80 13.59 13.21 -10.62
#